data_AF-A0A5N7CF54-F1
#
_entry.id   AF-A0A5N7CF54-F1
#
_cell.length_a   1.000
_cell.length_b   1.000
_cell.length_c   1.000
_cell.angle_alpha   90.00
_cell.angle_beta   90.00
_cell.angle_gamma   90.00
#
_symmetry.space_group_name_H-M   'P 1'
#
loop_
_entity.id
_entity.type
_entity.pdbx_description
1 polymer ?
#
loop_
_entity_poly.entity_id
_entity_poly.type
_entity_poly.pdbx_seq_one_letter_code
_entity_poly.pdbx_strand_id
1 'polypeptide(L)'
;MRFLLAAAIAITLCATGALSEDVKIAYFSEGEEYSQLIEPRHLTALEHPGKLKAIHSTANCLLRSNRKSRPFAIRKGYTELVPARYVEYIFCNDPPAAWHEGIWRERLREESFQHDSM
;
A
#
# COMPACT_ATOMS: atom_id res chain seq x y z
N MET A 1 -13.58 5.02 -59.56
CA MET A 1 -12.55 4.19 -58.91
C MET A 1 -12.59 4.48 -57.42
N ARG A 2 -13.06 3.54 -56.61
CA ARG A 2 -13.11 3.64 -55.13
C ARG A 2 -12.36 2.45 -54.57
N PHE A 3 -11.12 2.67 -54.13
CA PHE A 3 -10.37 1.73 -53.32
C PHE A 3 -10.27 2.32 -51.92
N LEU A 4 -11.11 1.85 -51.01
CA LEU A 4 -10.88 2.04 -49.58
C LEU A 4 -10.44 0.69 -49.04
N LEU A 5 -9.13 0.56 -48.88
CA LEU A 5 -8.43 -0.58 -48.32
C LEU A 5 -8.93 -0.84 -46.90
N ALA A 6 -9.34 -2.08 -46.66
CA ALA A 6 -9.61 -2.62 -45.35
C ALA A 6 -8.31 -2.70 -44.54
N ALA A 7 -8.31 -2.17 -43.32
CA ALA A 7 -7.31 -2.48 -42.31
C ALA A 7 -8.03 -3.03 -41.09
N ALA A 8 -8.17 -4.35 -41.06
CA ALA A 8 -8.56 -5.09 -39.87
C ALA A 8 -7.35 -5.13 -38.92
N ILE A 9 -7.43 -4.40 -37.80
CA ILE A 9 -6.44 -4.53 -36.72
C ILE A 9 -6.99 -5.56 -35.75
N ALA A 10 -6.61 -6.81 -35.95
CA ALA A 10 -6.81 -7.85 -34.95
C ALA A 10 -5.83 -7.58 -33.80
N ILE A 11 -6.33 -7.07 -32.68
CA ILE A 11 -5.53 -6.95 -31.45
C ILE A 11 -5.51 -8.33 -30.80
N THR A 12 -4.42 -9.05 -31.05
CA THR A 12 -4.11 -10.33 -30.40
C THR A 12 -3.85 -10.08 -28.91
N LEU A 13 -4.86 -10.25 -28.06
CA LEU A 13 -4.67 -10.36 -26.61
C LEU A 13 -4.10 -11.74 -26.29
N CYS A 14 -2.82 -11.93 -26.58
CA CYS A 14 -2.06 -13.07 -26.07
C CYS A 14 -1.69 -12.81 -24.61
N ALA A 15 -2.29 -13.61 -23.74
CA ALA A 15 -2.07 -13.72 -22.31
C ALA A 15 -0.59 -13.74 -21.91
N THR A 16 -0.23 -13.06 -20.82
CA THR A 16 0.78 -13.53 -19.85
C THR A 16 0.82 -12.66 -18.61
N GLY A 17 0.72 -13.31 -17.44
CA GLY A 17 1.18 -12.78 -16.16
C GLY A 17 0.11 -12.06 -15.36
N ALA A 18 -0.11 -12.51 -14.11
CA ALA A 18 -0.65 -11.64 -13.07
C ALA A 18 0.33 -10.47 -12.93
N LEU A 19 0.07 -9.38 -13.66
CA LEU A 19 0.78 -8.11 -13.51
C LEU A 19 0.58 -7.71 -12.05
N SER A 20 1.67 -7.70 -11.30
CA SER A 20 1.72 -7.08 -9.99
C SER A 20 1.50 -5.58 -10.23
N GLU A 21 0.23 -5.14 -10.26
CA GLU A 21 -0.12 -3.74 -10.43
C GLU A 21 0.50 -2.92 -9.28
N ASP A 22 1.17 -1.83 -9.61
CA ASP A 22 1.75 -0.93 -8.61
C ASP A 22 0.67 -0.49 -7.61
N VAL A 23 1.01 -0.52 -6.31
CA VAL A 23 0.09 -0.02 -5.28
C VAL A 23 0.23 1.50 -5.22
N LYS A 24 -0.81 2.22 -5.65
CA LYS A 24 -0.89 3.66 -5.41
C LYS A 24 -1.27 3.93 -3.95
N ILE A 25 -0.46 4.73 -3.27
CA ILE A 25 -0.79 5.26 -1.94
C ILE A 25 -0.95 6.78 -2.02
N ALA A 26 -1.85 7.31 -1.20
CA ALA A 26 -1.89 8.73 -0.85
C ALA A 26 -1.66 8.85 0.66
N TYR A 27 -0.91 9.86 1.11
CA TYR A 27 -0.58 10.03 2.52
C TYR A 27 -0.43 11.50 2.91
N PHE A 28 -0.71 11.80 4.18
CA PHE A 28 -0.54 13.13 4.74
C PHE A 28 0.66 13.15 5.69
N SER A 29 1.66 13.96 5.37
CA SER A 29 2.92 14.10 6.13
C SER A 29 3.20 15.58 6.38
N GLU A 30 3.54 15.94 7.61
CA GLU A 30 3.98 17.30 7.98
C GLU A 30 3.05 18.45 7.51
N GLY A 31 1.74 18.20 7.34
CA GLY A 31 0.78 19.23 6.92
C GLY A 31 0.46 19.24 5.42
N GLU A 32 1.07 18.37 4.63
CA GLU A 32 0.89 18.29 3.19
C GLU A 32 0.43 16.89 2.74
N GLU A 33 -0.25 16.83 1.60
CA GLU A 33 -0.71 15.59 0.96
C GLU A 33 0.25 15.18 -0.16
N TYR A 34 0.62 13.90 -0.16
CA TYR A 34 1.52 13.28 -1.14
C TYR A 34 0.88 12.04 -1.75
N SER A 35 1.33 11.68 -2.95
CA SER A 35 0.93 10.44 -3.64
C SER A 35 2.17 9.75 -4.19
N GLN A 36 2.25 8.43 -4.02
CA GLN A 36 3.40 7.65 -4.48
C GLN A 36 2.95 6.28 -5.00
N LEU A 37 3.61 5.79 -6.05
CA LEU A 37 3.47 4.41 -6.51
C LEU A 37 4.46 3.53 -5.76
N ILE A 38 3.98 2.41 -5.24
CA ILE A 38 4.76 1.44 -4.47
C ILE A 38 4.77 0.12 -5.23
N GLU A 39 5.97 -0.33 -5.60
CA GLU A 39 6.15 -1.66 -6.16
C GLU A 39 5.74 -2.71 -5.10
N PRO A 40 4.80 -3.62 -5.42
CA PRO A 40 4.36 -4.62 -4.46
C PRO A 40 5.50 -5.55 -4.06
N ARG A 41 5.47 -6.03 -2.81
CA ARG A 41 6.46 -6.98 -2.24
C ARG A 41 7.88 -6.44 -2.18
N HIS A 42 8.06 -5.13 -2.33
CA HIS A 42 9.33 -4.45 -2.16
C HIS A 42 9.24 -3.43 -1.03
N LEU A 43 10.35 -3.28 -0.30
CA LEU A 43 10.46 -2.25 0.73
C LEU A 43 10.87 -0.95 0.05
N THR A 44 9.96 0.01 0.01
CA THR A 44 10.10 1.26 -0.72
C THR A 44 10.25 2.41 0.26
N ALA A 45 11.20 3.31 0.01
CA ALA A 45 11.33 4.54 0.79
C ALA A 45 10.25 5.55 0.36
N LEU A 46 9.67 6.26 1.32
CA LEU A 46 8.80 7.39 1.00
C LEU A 46 9.63 8.55 0.47
N GLU A 47 9.11 9.23 -0.55
CA GLU A 47 9.72 10.46 -1.08
C GLU A 47 9.71 11.57 -0.01
N HIS A 48 8.66 11.60 0.83
CA HIS A 48 8.50 12.56 1.91
C HIS A 48 8.31 11.85 3.28
N PRO A 49 9.40 11.36 3.90
CA PRO A 49 9.34 10.80 5.25
C PRO A 49 8.89 11.83 6.29
N GLY A 50 8.11 11.41 7.28
CA GLY A 50 7.60 12.33 8.30
C GLY A 50 6.54 11.71 9.20
N LYS A 51 5.91 12.53 10.05
CA LYS A 51 4.80 12.11 10.90
C LYS A 51 3.54 11.94 10.06
N LEU A 52 3.28 10.70 9.65
CA LEU A 52 2.06 10.32 8.95
C LEU A 52 0.85 10.31 9.87
N LYS A 53 -0.19 11.04 9.47
CA LYS A 53 -1.50 11.04 10.14
C LYS A 53 -2.55 10.24 9.37
N ALA A 54 -2.42 10.15 8.05
CA ALA A 54 -3.37 9.46 7.19
C ALA A 54 -2.64 8.75 6.06
N ILE A 55 -3.21 7.64 5.61
CA ILE A 55 -2.75 6.86 4.46
C ILE A 55 -3.95 6.21 3.80
N HIS A 56 -4.03 6.26 2.48
CA HIS A 56 -5.05 5.59 1.70
C HIS A 56 -4.36 4.61 0.77
N SER A 57 -4.61 3.31 0.97
CA SER A 57 -4.04 2.24 0.15
C SER A 57 -5.09 1.19 -0.20
N THR A 58 -4.97 0.65 -1.41
CA THR A 58 -5.75 -0.49 -1.91
C THR A 58 -5.23 -1.84 -1.38
N ALA A 59 -4.04 -1.86 -0.77
CA ALA A 59 -3.34 -3.05 -0.31
C ALA A 59 -3.07 -3.04 1.21
N ASN A 60 -2.71 -4.20 1.74
CA ASN A 60 -2.18 -4.30 3.10
C ASN A 60 -0.72 -3.83 3.10
N CYS A 61 -0.37 -2.91 4.00
CA CYS A 61 0.98 -2.36 4.06
C CYS A 61 1.60 -2.44 5.45
N LEU A 62 2.93 -2.41 5.49
CA LEU A 62 3.76 -2.33 6.69
C LEU A 62 4.58 -1.04 6.62
N LEU A 63 4.38 -0.17 7.60
CA LEU A 63 5.09 1.10 7.77
C LEU A 63 6.30 0.89 8.69
N ARG A 64 7.42 1.56 8.40
CA ARG A 64 8.65 1.49 9.21
C ARG A 64 9.30 2.86 9.31
N SER A 65 9.84 3.18 10.49
CA SER A 65 10.61 4.41 10.73
C SER A 65 12.07 4.30 10.26
N ASN A 66 12.58 3.10 9.98
CA ASN A 66 13.82 2.85 9.25
C ASN A 66 13.83 1.39 8.74
N ARG A 67 14.83 0.98 7.95
CA ARG A 67 14.89 -0.39 7.38
C ARG A 67 14.82 -1.52 8.43
N LYS A 68 15.32 -1.31 9.64
CA LYS A 68 15.41 -2.32 10.71
C LYS A 68 14.34 -2.16 11.80
N SER A 69 13.50 -1.12 11.74
CA SER A 69 12.49 -0.88 12.78
C SER A 69 11.40 -1.95 12.76
N ARG A 70 10.75 -2.16 13.92
CA ARG A 70 9.54 -2.98 13.97
C ARG A 70 8.48 -2.36 13.03
N PRO A 71 7.80 -3.17 12.20
CA PRO A 71 6.79 -2.66 11.29
C PRO A 71 5.48 -2.34 12.02
N PHE A 72 4.78 -1.32 11.54
CA PHE A 72 3.41 -1.00 11.90
C PHE A 72 2.50 -1.39 10.72
N ALA A 73 1.60 -2.35 10.90
CA ALA A 73 0.74 -2.85 9.83
C ALA A 73 -0.53 -2.01 9.68
N ILE A 74 -0.93 -1.77 8.44
CA ILE A 74 -2.14 -1.06 8.07
C ILE A 74 -2.92 -1.90 7.06
N ARG A 75 -4.20 -2.12 7.36
CA ARG A 75 -5.06 -2.88 6.46
C ARG A 75 -5.43 -2.02 5.26
N LYS A 76 -5.71 -2.66 4.13
CA LYS A 76 -6.33 -1.98 2.99
C LYS A 76 -7.57 -1.19 3.45
N GLY A 77 -7.75 0.01 2.89
CA GLY A 77 -8.86 0.90 3.23
C GLY A 77 -8.80 1.54 4.63
N TYR A 78 -7.80 1.25 5.45
CA TYR A 78 -7.55 2.00 6.68
C TYR A 78 -7.02 3.38 6.34
N THR A 79 -7.58 4.44 6.94
CA THR A 79 -7.36 5.83 6.49
C THR A 79 -6.64 6.73 7.50
N GLU A 80 -6.64 6.40 8.79
CA GLU A 80 -6.18 7.33 9.84
C GLU A 80 -5.24 6.65 10.86
N LEU A 81 -4.10 7.26 11.14
CA LEU A 81 -3.12 6.81 12.14
C LEU A 81 -3.23 7.68 13.40
N VAL A 82 -3.79 7.13 14.47
CA VAL A 82 -3.87 7.81 15.78
C VAL A 82 -3.12 6.99 16.85
N PRO A 83 -2.07 7.55 17.48
CA PRO A 83 -1.42 8.83 17.16
C PRO A 83 -0.67 8.76 15.81
N ALA A 84 -0.35 9.92 15.24
CA ALA A 84 0.49 10.02 14.05
C ALA A 84 1.85 9.35 14.27
N ARG A 85 2.41 8.73 13.23
CA ARG A 85 3.65 7.94 13.33
C ARG A 85 4.70 8.39 12.33
N TYR A 86 5.95 8.45 12.77
CA TYR A 86 7.07 8.73 11.87
C TYR A 86 7.35 7.51 10.98
N VAL A 87 7.34 7.72 9.66
CA VAL A 87 7.53 6.65 8.66
C VAL A 87 8.51 7.10 7.58
N GLU A 88 9.46 6.22 7.28
CA GLU A 88 10.44 6.38 6.19
C GLU A 88 10.27 5.32 5.10
N TYR A 89 9.79 4.13 5.45
CA TYR A 89 9.66 3.01 4.52
C TYR A 89 8.27 2.38 4.60
N ILE A 90 7.80 1.93 3.44
CA ILE A 90 6.56 1.19 3.30
C ILE A 90 6.80 -0.09 2.50
N PHE A 91 6.11 -1.15 2.90
CA PHE A 91 6.07 -2.41 2.18
C PHE A 91 4.60 -2.78 2.01
N CYS A 92 4.11 -2.85 0.77
CA CYS A 92 2.73 -3.22 0.48
C CYS A 92 2.67 -4.56 -0.26
N ASN A 93 1.67 -5.38 0.07
CA ASN A 93 1.43 -6.66 -0.60
C ASN A 93 0.08 -6.64 -1.30
N ASP A 94 0.11 -6.75 -2.63
CA ASP A 94 -1.05 -7.02 -3.47
C ASP A 94 -0.79 -8.29 -4.33
N PRO A 95 -1.71 -9.28 -4.40
CA PRO A 95 -2.85 -9.46 -3.50
C PRO A 95 -2.41 -9.58 -2.03
N PRO A 96 -3.26 -9.19 -1.06
CA PRO A 96 -2.93 -9.27 0.36
C PRO A 96 -2.60 -10.71 0.75
N ALA A 97 -1.32 -10.98 1.01
CA ALA A 97 -0.85 -12.32 1.33
C ALA A 97 -1.25 -12.74 2.77
N ALA A 98 -1.62 -14.02 2.94
CA ALA A 98 -1.95 -14.64 4.24
C ALA A 98 -0.79 -14.65 5.26
N TRP A 99 0.43 -14.34 4.82
CA TRP A 99 1.68 -14.40 5.59
C TRP A 99 1.76 -13.45 6.79
N HIS A 100 0.79 -12.55 6.94
CA HIS A 100 0.74 -11.58 8.04
C HIS A 100 -0.27 -11.95 9.14
N GLU A 101 -0.87 -13.14 9.11
CA GLU A 101 -1.80 -13.63 10.15
C GLU A 101 -1.27 -13.43 11.59
N GLY A 102 0.04 -13.63 11.82
CA GLY A 102 0.66 -13.40 13.14
C GLY A 102 0.71 -11.92 13.54
N ILE A 103 1.17 -11.05 12.64
CA ILE A 103 1.26 -9.59 12.87
C ILE A 103 -0.14 -8.97 12.98
N TRP A 104 -1.12 -9.46 12.23
CA TRP A 104 -2.52 -9.04 12.32
C TRP A 104 -3.17 -9.50 13.62
N ARG A 105 -2.91 -10.73 14.09
CA ARG A 105 -3.41 -11.21 15.39
C ARG A 105 -2.85 -10.43 16.55
N GLU A 106 -1.57 -10.05 16.49
CA GLU A 106 -0.92 -9.29 17.56
C GLU A 106 -1.45 -7.85 17.63
N ARG A 107 -1.66 -7.18 16.48
CA ARG A 107 -2.35 -5.87 16.46
C ARG A 107 -3.80 -5.97 16.94
N LEU A 108 -4.60 -6.95 16.49
CA LEU A 108 -5.97 -7.11 16.97
C LEU A 108 -6.01 -7.31 18.49
N ARG A 109 -5.04 -8.04 19.05
CA ARG A 109 -4.90 -8.19 20.50
C ARG A 109 -4.55 -6.87 21.19
N GLU A 110 -3.63 -6.09 20.64
CA GLU A 110 -3.25 -4.77 21.18
C GLU A 110 -4.41 -3.75 21.09
N GLU A 111 -5.15 -3.73 19.98
CA GLU A 111 -6.33 -2.88 19.77
C GLU A 111 -7.49 -3.28 20.69
N SER A 112 -7.74 -4.59 20.89
CA SER A 112 -8.72 -5.06 21.87
C SER A 112 -8.33 -4.70 23.31
N PHE A 113 -7.04 -4.77 23.66
CA PHE A 113 -6.57 -4.39 24.99
C PHE A 113 -6.75 -2.89 25.30
N GLN A 114 -6.61 -2.04 24.28
CA GLN A 114 -6.84 -0.60 24.43
C GLN A 114 -8.34 -0.26 24.56
N HIS A 115 -9.23 -1.09 24.03
CA HIS A 115 -10.68 -0.89 24.14
C HIS A 115 -11.24 -1.35 25.50
N ASP A 116 -10.65 -2.38 26.13
CA ASP A 116 -11.06 -2.88 27.46
C ASP A 116 -10.51 -2.07 28.64
N SER A 117 -9.61 -1.11 28.39
CA SER A 117 -8.98 -0.27 29.43
C SER A 117 -9.61 1.13 29.55
N MET A 118 -10.78 1.36 28.95
CA MET A 118 -11.57 2.60 29.07
C MET A 118 -12.87 2.38 29.83
#